data_AF-A0A3S4K496-F1
#
_entry.id   AF-A0A3S4K496-F1
#
_cell.length_a   1.000
_cell.length_b   1.000
_cell.length_c   1.000
_cell.angle_alpha   90.00
_cell.angle_beta   90.00
_cell.angle_gamma   90.00
#
_symmetry.space_group_name_H-M   'P 1'
#
loop_
_entity.id
_entity.type
_entity.pdbx_description
1 polymer ?
#
loop_
_entity_poly.entity_id
_entity_poly.type
_entity_poly.pdbx_seq_one_letter_code
_entity_poly.pdbx_strand_id
1 'polypeptide(L)' 'MIIGANQQPVKNIAELRKILDSKPSVLALNIQRGDSSIYLLMQ' A
#
# COMPACT_ATOMS: atom_id res chain seq x y z
N MET A 1 3.75 -4.17 -8.48
CA MET A 1 3.11 -4.96 -7.40
C MET A 1 2.99 -4.08 -6.17
N ILE A 2 1.82 -4.01 -5.54
CA ILE A 2 1.70 -3.37 -4.22
C ILE A 2 2.32 -4.35 -3.22
N ILE A 3 3.40 -3.92 -2.58
CA ILE A 3 4.14 -4.74 -1.61
C ILE A 3 3.93 -4.27 -0.18
N GLY A 4 3.37 -3.07 -0.01
CA GLY A 4 2.95 -2.57 1.30
C GLY A 4 2.01 -1.37 1.19
N ALA A 5 1.31 -1.10 2.28
CA ALA A 5 0.48 0.09 2.48
C ALA A 5 0.60 0.54 3.94
N ASN A 6 0.73 1.85 4.19
CA ASN A 6 0.86 2.46 5.52
C ASN A 6 1.87 1.73 6.42
N GLN A 7 3.07 1.48 5.88
CA GLN A 7 4.18 0.77 6.53
C GLN A 7 3.88 -0.70 6.92
N GLN A 8 2.77 -1.28 6.42
CA GLN A 8 2.42 -2.67 6.61
C GLN A 8 2.67 -3.45 5.31
N PRO A 9 3.29 -4.65 5.36
CA PRO A 9 3.44 -5.49 4.18
C PRO A 9 2.07 -5.96 3.68
N VAL A 10 1.92 -6.06 2.36
CA VAL A 10 0.68 -6.51 1.70
C VAL A 10 1.02 -7.68 0.81
N LYS A 11 0.47 -8.86 1.10
CA LYS A 11 0.70 -10.11 0.36
C LYS A 11 -0.45 -10.48 -0.55
N ASN A 12 -1.64 -9.94 -0.30
CA ASN A 12 -2.85 -10.27 -1.03
C ASN A 12 -3.87 -9.12 -0.96
N ILE A 13 -4.94 -9.24 -1.76
CA ILE A 13 -5.98 -8.22 -1.86
C ILE A 13 -6.80 -8.06 -0.57
N ALA A 14 -6.93 -9.10 0.25
CA ALA A 14 -7.69 -9.04 1.50
C ALA A 14 -6.98 -8.18 2.56
N GLU A 15 -5.65 -8.30 2.66
CA GLU A 15 -4.82 -7.45 3.53
C GLU A 15 -4.88 -5.98 3.10
N LEU A 16 -4.75 -5.72 1.79
CA LEU A 16 -4.89 -4.36 1.26
C LEU A 16 -6.26 -3.77 1.61
N ARG A 17 -7.33 -4.55 1.40
CA ARG A 17 -8.70 -4.12 1.69
C ARG A 17 -8.88 -3.76 3.16
N LYS A 18 -8.33 -4.55 4.09
CA LYS A 18 -8.39 -4.26 5.53
C LYS A 18 -7.80 -2.89 5.87
N ILE A 19 -6.70 -2.50 5.20
CA ILE A 19 -6.07 -1.19 5.39
C ILE A 19 -6.98 -0.08 4.82
N LEU A 20 -7.56 -0.28 3.64
CA LEU A 20 -8.48 0.68 3.02
C LEU A 20 -9.78 0.86 3.83
N ASP A 21 -10.30 -0.23 4.40
CA ASP A 21 -11.51 -0.24 5.23
C ASP A 21 -11.32 0.55 6.53
N SER A 22 -10.06 0.74 6.99
CA SER A 22 -9.75 1.61 8.13
C SER A 22 -9.95 3.10 7.82
N LYS A 23 -10.20 3.47 6.54
CA LYS A 23 -10.37 4.84 6.06
C LYS A 23 -9.27 5.78 6.57
N PRO A 24 -8.00 5.47 6.25
CA PRO A 24 -6.89 6.30 6.72
C PRO A 24 -6.99 7.69 6.09
N SER A 25 -6.66 8.73 6.86
CA SER A 25 -6.60 10.11 6.36
C SER A 25 -5.49 10.35 5.35
N VAL A 26 -4.49 9.46 5.31
CA VAL A 26 -3.42 9.43 4.32
C VAL A 26 -3.12 7.97 3.99
N LEU A 27 -3.07 7.67 2.69
CA LEU A 27 -2.69 6.36 2.18
C LEU A 27 -1.29 6.44 1.56
N ALA A 28 -0.35 5.68 2.13
CA ALA A 28 1.01 5.53 1.63
C ALA A 28 1.18 4.13 1.03
N LEU A 29 1.26 4.01 -0.29
CA LEU A 29 1.49 2.73 -0.97
C LEU A 29 2.98 2.56 -1.28
N ASN A 30 3.50 1.36 -1.03
CA ASN A 30 4.80 0.92 -1.54
C ASN A 30 4.57 0.00 -2.73
N ILE A 31 5.06 0.41 -3.91
CA ILE A 31 4.84 -0.26 -5.18
C ILE A 31 6.19 -0.65 -5.79
N GLN A 32 6.39 -1.94 -6.04
CA GLN A 32 7.51 -2.42 -6.85
C GLN A 32 7.16 -2.26 -8.35
N ARG A 33 8.01 -1.55 -9.10
CA ARG A 33 7.95 -1.37 -10.56
C ARG A 33 9.30 -1.73 -11.18
N GLY A 34 9.38 -2.90 -11.81
CA GLY A 34 10.66 -3.48 -12.24
C GLY A 34 11.57 -3.67 -11.03
N ASP A 35 12.80 -3.15 -11.11
CA ASP A 35 13.78 -3.18 -10.02
C ASP A 35 13.67 -1.97 -9.08
N SER A 36 12.74 -1.04 -9.34
CA SER A 36 12.55 0.16 -8.52
C SER A 36 11.37 0.03 -7.57
N SER A 37 11.49 0.66 -6.40
CA SER A 37 10.38 0.85 -5.45
C SER A 37 9.88 2.30 -5.52
N ILE A 38 8.56 2.47 -5.56
CA ILE A 38 7.86 3.75 -5.64
C ILE A 38 6.96 3.90 -4.42
N TYR A 39 7.03 5.07 -3.77
CA TYR A 39 6.09 5.46 -2.73
C TYR A 39 5.06 6.43 -3.30
N LEU A 40 3.78 6.05 -3.23
CA LEU A 40 2.65 6.90 -3.63
C LEU A 40 1.89 7.34 -2.38
N LEU A 41 1.70 8.65 -2.22
CA LEU A 41 0.93 9.26 -1.14
C LEU A 41 -0.38 9.81 -1.70
N MET A 42 -1.50 9.49 -1.05
CA MET A 42 -2.84 9.97 -1.38
C MET A 42 -3.56 10.47 -0.13
N GLN A 43 -4.36 11.51 -0.28
CA GLN A 43 -5.20 12.12 0.75
C GLN A 43 -6.67 11.99 0.38
#